data_AF-A0A947QK74-F1
#
_entry.id   AF-A0A947QK74-F1
#
_cell.length_a   1.000
_cell.length_b   1.000
_cell.length_c   1.000
_cell.angle_alpha   90.00
_cell.angle_beta   90.00
_cell.angle_gamma   90.00
#
_symmetry.space_group_name_H-M   'P 1'
#
loop_
_entity.id
_entity.type
_entity.pdbx_description
1 polymer ?
#
loop_
_entity_poly.entity_id
_entity_poly.type
_entity_poly.pdbx_seq_one_letter_code
_entity_poly.pdbx_strand_id
1 'polypeptide(L)'
;MRIIADFHIHSKYSRATSRDMDLPTINQWAKYKGIKLMGTGDFTHPFWLQELKRHLSPAGDGFYEYDGTYYFLTSELNCIYHKNGKPRRVHNLVVAPSFEIVEKINHRLSTYGNLLVDGRPILNLDCEDLVKMITDISDRCMIIPAHAWTPHFSVFGSNSGFNRLIDCFGSQIKNVHAIETGLSSDPSMNWRLSFLDTIALLSNSDAHSPSNIGREANVFDVKDYTGLYNEITEIIKSKDDAHFLYTIEFFPEEGKYHFDGHKNCEVNLHPQVSIEGRNLCPVCNKPLTIGVLHRVEELSDKQEGYQLPNAVPCRKIIPLEEIIAEALNLNKGASQVRKEYLGLVGMFGSEFKILLDLNEQELSRIQNMKIARNIIKMRTGAVAIVPGYDGVYGTIIINNSETANDPLAKLEQLSFF
;
A
#
# COMPACT_ATOMS: atom_id res chain seq x y z
N MET A 1 -4.96 8.95 20.33
CA MET A 1 -3.72 8.12 20.32
C MET A 1 -3.40 7.74 18.89
N ARG A 2 -2.21 8.09 18.39
CA ARG A 2 -1.80 7.75 17.02
C ARG A 2 -1.51 6.25 16.86
N ILE A 3 -2.12 5.60 15.87
CA ILE A 3 -1.88 4.21 15.50
C ILE A 3 -1.53 4.10 14.01
N ILE A 4 -0.52 3.30 13.67
CA ILE A 4 -0.15 2.98 12.28
C ILE A 4 -0.66 1.58 11.97
N ALA A 5 -1.31 1.42 10.81
CA ALA A 5 -1.96 0.20 10.39
C ALA A 5 -1.64 -0.20 8.94
N ASP A 6 -1.39 -1.49 8.71
CA ASP A 6 -1.19 -2.09 7.39
C ASP A 6 -2.11 -3.31 7.25
N PHE A 7 -3.18 -3.18 6.46
CA PHE A 7 -4.27 -4.17 6.41
C PHE A 7 -4.04 -5.27 5.37
N HIS A 8 -3.11 -5.08 4.44
CA HIS A 8 -2.95 -5.93 3.27
C HIS A 8 -1.53 -6.51 3.21
N ILE A 9 -1.43 -7.77 3.61
CA ILE A 9 -0.22 -8.59 3.51
C ILE A 9 -0.60 -9.99 3.06
N HIS A 10 0.39 -10.78 2.67
CA HIS A 10 0.22 -12.20 2.38
C HIS A 10 1.01 -13.10 3.32
N SER A 11 0.44 -14.25 3.65
CA SER A 11 1.10 -15.31 4.40
C SER A 11 2.00 -16.16 3.50
N LYS A 12 2.82 -17.01 4.12
CA LYS A 12 3.64 -18.04 3.45
C LYS A 12 2.85 -19.03 2.56
N TYR A 13 1.52 -19.01 2.63
CA TYR A 13 0.64 -19.87 1.82
C TYR A 13 0.20 -19.21 0.49
N SER A 14 0.49 -17.92 0.29
CA SER A 14 0.27 -17.25 -0.99
C SER A 14 1.40 -17.52 -1.98
N ARG A 15 1.06 -17.50 -3.28
CA ARG A 15 2.05 -17.63 -4.35
C ARG A 15 3.02 -16.46 -4.38
N ALA A 16 4.28 -16.76 -4.70
CA ALA A 16 5.38 -15.79 -4.78
C ALA A 16 5.63 -15.02 -3.47
N THR A 17 5.22 -15.58 -2.34
CA THR A 17 5.42 -15.03 -1.00
C THR A 17 6.56 -15.76 -0.28
N SER A 18 7.35 -15.03 0.52
CA SER A 18 8.42 -15.62 1.33
C SER A 18 7.86 -16.66 2.30
N ARG A 19 8.64 -17.73 2.51
CA ARG A 19 8.34 -18.73 3.56
C ARG A 19 8.38 -18.14 4.97
N ASP A 20 9.09 -17.04 5.13
CA ASP A 20 9.23 -16.29 6.38
C ASP A 20 8.01 -15.38 6.65
N MET A 21 6.98 -15.37 5.80
CA MET A 21 5.71 -14.72 6.10
C MET A 21 4.85 -15.60 7.04
N ASP A 22 5.43 -15.97 8.18
CA ASP A 22 4.74 -16.58 9.32
C ASP A 22 4.40 -15.54 10.39
N LEU A 23 3.45 -15.86 11.28
CA LEU A 23 2.93 -14.90 12.24
C LEU A 23 4.01 -14.33 13.19
N PRO A 24 4.94 -15.14 13.75
CA PRO A 24 6.03 -14.61 14.56
C PRO A 24 6.91 -13.59 13.80
N THR A 25 7.28 -13.90 12.56
CA THR A 25 8.15 -13.05 11.75
C THR A 25 7.42 -11.78 11.29
N ILE A 26 6.16 -11.90 10.86
CA ILE A 26 5.28 -10.77 10.55
C ILE A 26 5.21 -9.82 11.76
N ASN A 27 4.96 -10.35 12.96
CA ASN A 27 4.91 -9.56 14.18
C ASN A 27 6.24 -8.85 14.48
N GLN A 28 7.35 -9.55 14.33
CA GLN A 28 8.68 -8.97 14.56
C GLN A 28 8.96 -7.80 13.60
N TRP A 29 8.58 -7.94 12.33
CA TRP A 29 8.73 -6.88 11.34
C TRP A 29 7.75 -5.74 11.55
N ALA A 30 6.50 -6.01 11.96
CA ALA A 30 5.56 -4.96 12.38
C ALA A 30 6.17 -4.09 13.50
N LYS A 31 6.80 -4.71 14.50
CA LYS A 31 7.54 -3.99 15.56
C LYS A 31 8.72 -3.19 15.02
N TYR A 32 9.54 -3.77 14.14
CA TYR A 32 10.66 -3.04 13.52
C TYR A 32 10.18 -1.84 12.71
N LYS A 33 9.07 -1.98 11.98
CA LYS A 33 8.47 -0.90 11.19
C LYS A 33 7.79 0.14 12.07
N GLY A 34 7.24 -0.26 13.21
CA GLY A 34 6.46 0.60 14.10
C GLY A 34 4.97 0.55 13.81
N ILE A 35 4.50 -0.54 13.21
CA ILE A 35 3.08 -0.79 12.94
C ILE A 35 2.48 -1.47 14.14
N LYS A 36 1.38 -0.91 14.65
CA LYS A 36 0.71 -1.40 15.85
C LYS A 36 -0.53 -2.24 15.53
N LEU A 37 -1.10 -2.06 14.34
CA LEU A 37 -2.24 -2.82 13.84
C LEU A 37 -1.92 -3.43 12.47
N MET A 38 -1.98 -4.75 12.36
CA MET A 38 -1.75 -5.46 11.11
C MET A 38 -3.04 -6.11 10.60
N GLY A 39 -3.16 -6.31 9.30
CA GLY A 39 -4.02 -7.33 8.74
C GLY A 39 -3.35 -8.70 8.86
N THR A 40 -4.13 -9.76 9.08
CA THR A 40 -3.57 -11.12 9.10
C THR A 40 -3.10 -11.62 7.73
N GLY A 41 -3.74 -11.13 6.67
CA GLY A 41 -3.66 -11.74 5.34
C GLY A 41 -4.31 -13.13 5.31
N ASP A 42 -4.72 -13.55 4.12
CA ASP A 42 -5.02 -14.94 3.74
C ASP A 42 -5.91 -15.77 4.70
N PHE A 43 -6.82 -15.18 5.48
CA PHE A 43 -7.63 -15.96 6.44
C PHE A 43 -8.47 -17.06 5.78
N THR A 44 -8.63 -17.01 4.45
CA THR A 44 -9.32 -18.04 3.68
C THR A 44 -8.58 -19.36 3.62
N HIS A 45 -7.25 -19.32 3.72
CA HIS A 45 -6.44 -20.53 3.61
C HIS A 45 -6.53 -21.36 4.91
N PRO A 46 -6.94 -22.63 4.86
CA PRO A 46 -7.31 -23.38 6.06
C PRO A 46 -6.16 -23.62 7.03
N PHE A 47 -4.94 -23.87 6.53
CA PHE A 47 -3.77 -24.03 7.39
C PHE A 47 -3.34 -22.71 8.03
N TRP A 48 -3.48 -21.59 7.32
CA TRP A 48 -3.19 -20.28 7.88
C TRP A 48 -4.22 -19.90 8.95
N LEU A 49 -5.51 -20.10 8.66
CA LEU A 49 -6.59 -19.88 9.62
C LEU A 49 -6.39 -20.67 10.92
N GLN A 50 -5.92 -21.92 10.82
CA GLN A 50 -5.61 -22.73 11.99
C GLN A 50 -4.43 -22.15 12.80
N GLU A 51 -3.37 -21.70 12.14
CA GLU A 51 -2.25 -21.00 12.79
C GLU A 51 -2.74 -19.72 13.49
N LEU A 52 -3.55 -18.90 12.81
CA LEU A 52 -4.12 -17.68 13.37
C LEU A 52 -4.95 -17.98 14.63
N LYS A 53 -5.90 -18.92 14.57
CA LYS A 53 -6.74 -19.28 15.73
C LYS A 53 -5.95 -19.82 16.92
N ARG A 54 -4.83 -20.50 16.65
CA ARG A 54 -3.98 -21.06 17.70
C ARG A 54 -3.16 -19.98 18.42
N HIS A 55 -2.78 -18.93 17.70
CA HIS A 55 -1.80 -17.95 18.19
C HIS A 55 -2.38 -16.59 18.54
N LEU A 56 -3.45 -16.16 17.87
CA LEU A 56 -4.12 -14.90 18.13
C LEU A 56 -5.03 -15.00 19.35
N SER A 57 -4.85 -14.10 20.31
CA SER A 57 -5.76 -13.94 21.45
C SER A 57 -6.74 -12.80 21.18
N PRO A 58 -8.03 -12.90 21.56
CA PRO A 58 -8.93 -11.75 21.48
C PRO A 58 -8.40 -10.59 22.32
N ALA A 59 -8.36 -9.38 21.75
CA ALA A 59 -7.91 -8.16 22.43
C ALA A 59 -9.06 -7.16 22.67
N GLY A 60 -10.17 -7.31 21.94
CA GLY A 60 -11.42 -6.60 22.13
C GLY A 60 -12.46 -7.09 21.13
N ASP A 61 -13.56 -6.36 21.00
CA ASP A 61 -14.59 -6.68 19.99
C ASP A 61 -14.09 -6.34 18.59
N GLY A 62 -13.91 -7.36 17.75
CA GLY A 62 -13.53 -7.19 16.35
C GLY A 62 -12.03 -7.39 16.03
N PHE A 63 -11.17 -7.56 17.03
CA PHE A 63 -9.72 -7.59 16.81
C PHE A 63 -8.96 -8.44 17.84
N TYR A 64 -7.74 -8.80 17.45
CA TYR A 64 -6.92 -9.79 18.14
C TYR A 64 -5.53 -9.22 18.45
N GLU A 65 -4.74 -9.94 19.24
CA GLU A 65 -3.37 -9.59 19.57
C GLU A 65 -2.45 -10.81 19.44
N TYR A 66 -1.22 -10.54 18.99
CA TYR A 66 -0.07 -11.42 19.13
C TYR A 66 1.13 -10.62 19.59
N ASP A 67 1.62 -10.93 20.80
CA ASP A 67 2.86 -10.37 21.35
C ASP A 67 2.96 -8.83 21.20
N GLY A 68 1.92 -8.10 21.63
CA GLY A 68 1.91 -6.65 21.63
C GLY A 68 1.55 -5.98 20.30
N THR A 69 1.25 -6.71 19.22
CA THR A 69 0.71 -6.16 17.97
C THR A 69 -0.74 -6.58 17.80
N TYR A 70 -1.61 -5.64 17.42
CA TYR A 70 -3.01 -5.92 17.16
C TYR A 70 -3.23 -6.41 15.73
N TYR A 71 -4.27 -7.21 15.53
CA TYR A 71 -4.61 -7.80 14.24
C TYR A 71 -6.10 -7.68 13.92
N PHE A 72 -6.39 -7.21 12.72
CA PHE A 72 -7.68 -7.44 12.07
C PHE A 72 -7.58 -8.68 11.19
N LEU A 73 -8.64 -9.49 11.14
CA LEU A 73 -8.68 -10.63 10.24
C LEU A 73 -8.90 -10.11 8.82
N THR A 74 -7.88 -10.21 7.98
CA THR A 74 -7.93 -9.77 6.58
C THR A 74 -7.63 -10.89 5.58
N SER A 75 -8.20 -10.80 4.39
CA SER A 75 -7.87 -11.68 3.26
C SER A 75 -8.15 -10.97 1.95
N GLU A 76 -7.23 -11.09 1.00
CA GLU A 76 -7.46 -10.69 -0.39
C GLU A 76 -8.13 -11.83 -1.16
N LEU A 77 -9.14 -11.50 -1.96
CA LEU A 77 -9.92 -12.43 -2.77
C LEU A 77 -9.78 -12.09 -4.24
N ASN A 78 -9.40 -13.06 -5.07
CA ASN A 78 -9.25 -12.85 -6.52
C ASN A 78 -10.51 -13.28 -7.27
N CYS A 79 -11.35 -12.30 -7.63
CA CYS A 79 -12.57 -12.51 -8.41
C CYS A 79 -12.25 -12.52 -9.92
N ILE A 80 -12.52 -13.66 -10.58
CA ILE A 80 -12.41 -13.82 -12.03
C ILE A 80 -13.75 -14.25 -12.60
N TYR A 81 -14.34 -13.42 -13.46
CA TYR A 81 -15.70 -13.63 -13.99
C TYR A 81 -15.88 -12.89 -15.33
N HIS A 82 -17.03 -13.05 -15.99
CA HIS A 82 -17.38 -12.28 -17.20
C HIS A 82 -18.46 -11.25 -16.88
N LYS A 83 -18.23 -9.97 -17.21
CA LYS A 83 -19.21 -8.88 -17.05
C LYS A 83 -19.00 -7.81 -18.12
N ASN A 84 -20.09 -7.27 -18.66
CA ASN A 84 -20.09 -6.28 -19.74
C ASN A 84 -19.27 -6.72 -20.96
N GLY A 85 -19.42 -7.98 -21.36
CA GLY A 85 -18.79 -8.56 -22.56
C GLY A 85 -17.28 -8.78 -22.47
N LYS A 86 -16.67 -8.66 -21.27
CA LYS A 86 -15.22 -8.82 -21.06
C LYS A 86 -14.93 -9.75 -19.87
N PRO A 87 -13.82 -10.51 -19.91
CA PRO A 87 -13.29 -11.15 -18.71
C PRO A 87 -12.79 -10.08 -17.73
N ARG A 88 -13.21 -10.20 -16.47
CA ARG A 88 -12.86 -9.32 -15.36
C ARG A 88 -11.98 -10.07 -14.39
N ARG A 89 -11.01 -9.36 -13.83
CA ARG A 89 -10.12 -9.84 -12.78
C ARG A 89 -9.94 -8.71 -11.80
N VAL A 90 -10.45 -8.88 -10.59
CA VAL A 90 -10.45 -7.83 -9.57
C VAL A 90 -10.16 -8.48 -8.23
N HIS A 91 -9.15 -7.96 -7.55
CA HIS A 91 -8.87 -8.32 -6.18
C HIS A 91 -9.66 -7.43 -5.21
N ASN A 92 -10.15 -8.04 -4.15
CA ASN A 92 -10.88 -7.36 -3.08
C ASN A 92 -10.34 -7.81 -1.72
N LEU A 93 -9.89 -6.87 -0.92
CA LEU A 93 -9.55 -7.07 0.48
C LEU A 93 -10.83 -7.13 1.32
N VAL A 94 -10.92 -8.13 2.18
CA VAL A 94 -12.01 -8.30 3.15
C VAL A 94 -11.45 -8.15 4.55
N VAL A 95 -12.11 -7.35 5.39
CA VAL A 95 -11.78 -7.18 6.81
C VAL A 95 -12.95 -7.71 7.65
N ALA A 96 -12.73 -8.76 8.43
CA ALA A 96 -13.76 -9.45 9.19
C ALA A 96 -13.59 -9.26 10.71
N PRO A 97 -14.67 -9.15 11.50
CA PRO A 97 -14.59 -8.85 12.93
C PRO A 97 -14.25 -10.08 13.79
N SER A 98 -14.52 -11.31 13.31
CA SER A 98 -14.32 -12.49 14.14
C SER A 98 -14.05 -13.75 13.35
N PHE A 99 -13.40 -14.71 14.00
CA PHE A 99 -13.19 -16.05 13.43
C PHE A 99 -14.50 -16.77 13.07
N GLU A 100 -15.59 -16.54 13.81
CA GLU A 100 -16.91 -17.10 13.48
C GLU A 100 -17.42 -16.55 12.14
N ILE A 101 -17.30 -15.24 11.92
CA ILE A 101 -17.65 -14.61 10.65
C ILE A 101 -16.73 -15.11 9.53
N VAL A 102 -15.43 -15.22 9.79
CA VAL A 102 -14.46 -15.79 8.82
C VAL A 102 -14.83 -17.22 8.43
N GLU A 103 -15.23 -18.07 9.36
CA GLU A 103 -15.66 -19.44 9.04
C GLU A 103 -16.91 -19.45 8.14
N LYS A 104 -17.89 -18.58 8.40
CA LYS A 104 -19.08 -18.42 7.56
C LYS A 104 -18.72 -17.93 6.15
N ILE A 105 -17.80 -16.96 6.05
CA ILE A 105 -17.27 -16.46 4.77
C ILE A 105 -16.59 -17.61 4.02
N ASN A 106 -15.63 -18.30 4.64
CA ASN A 106 -14.89 -19.39 4.02
C ASN A 106 -15.80 -20.53 3.56
N HIS A 107 -16.83 -20.88 4.34
CA HIS A 107 -17.81 -21.88 3.94
C HIS A 107 -18.52 -21.47 2.64
N ARG A 108 -18.97 -20.21 2.52
CA ARG A 108 -19.61 -19.72 1.30
C ARG A 108 -18.65 -19.61 0.12
N LEU A 109 -17.45 -19.08 0.34
CA LEU A 109 -16.43 -18.92 -0.70
C LEU A 109 -15.96 -20.26 -1.29
N SER A 110 -15.97 -21.34 -0.51
CA SER A 110 -15.59 -22.69 -0.97
C SER A 110 -16.44 -23.22 -2.13
N THR A 111 -17.63 -22.64 -2.34
CA THR A 111 -18.51 -23.00 -3.46
C THR A 111 -18.10 -22.34 -4.79
N TYR A 112 -17.23 -21.32 -4.76
CA TYR A 112 -16.79 -20.55 -5.93
C TYR A 112 -15.34 -20.80 -6.33
N GLY A 113 -14.56 -21.49 -5.49
CA GLY A 113 -13.15 -21.77 -5.73
C GLY A 113 -12.53 -22.64 -4.64
N ASN A 114 -11.32 -23.14 -4.91
CA ASN A 114 -10.58 -23.97 -3.97
C ASN A 114 -9.69 -23.11 -3.05
N LEU A 115 -10.08 -23.00 -1.78
CA LEU A 115 -9.38 -22.19 -0.79
C LEU A 115 -8.04 -22.76 -0.30
N LEU A 116 -7.73 -24.02 -0.64
CA LEU A 116 -6.50 -24.69 -0.22
C LEU A 116 -5.31 -24.42 -1.16
N VAL A 117 -5.55 -23.89 -2.37
CA VAL A 117 -4.51 -23.81 -3.41
C VAL A 117 -3.55 -22.64 -3.19
N ASP A 118 -4.06 -21.52 -2.67
CA ASP A 118 -3.35 -20.26 -2.54
C ASP A 118 -3.94 -19.48 -1.35
N GLY A 119 -3.10 -18.71 -0.66
CA GLY A 119 -3.52 -17.75 0.36
C GLY A 119 -4.54 -16.74 -0.16
N ARG A 120 -4.41 -16.36 -1.44
CA ARG A 120 -5.39 -15.59 -2.22
C ARG A 120 -6.19 -16.51 -3.13
N PRO A 121 -7.39 -16.95 -2.73
CA PRO A 121 -8.19 -17.86 -3.52
C PRO A 121 -8.67 -17.21 -4.82
N ILE A 122 -8.62 -17.98 -5.91
CA ILE A 122 -9.24 -17.61 -7.19
C ILE A 122 -10.69 -18.07 -7.16
N LEU A 123 -11.62 -17.13 -7.34
CA LEU A 123 -13.04 -17.33 -7.22
C LEU A 123 -13.75 -17.00 -8.54
N ASN A 124 -14.58 -17.92 -9.02
CA ASN A 124 -15.51 -17.63 -10.12
C ASN A 124 -16.75 -16.92 -9.58
N LEU A 125 -16.59 -15.65 -9.22
CA LEU A 125 -17.59 -14.86 -8.50
C LEU A 125 -17.54 -13.39 -8.93
N ASP A 126 -18.70 -12.82 -9.23
CA ASP A 126 -18.87 -11.40 -9.53
C ASP A 126 -18.63 -10.54 -8.27
N CYS A 127 -18.04 -9.36 -8.41
CA CYS A 127 -17.75 -8.47 -7.28
C CYS A 127 -19.01 -7.96 -6.58
N GLU A 128 -20.11 -7.73 -7.30
CA GLU A 128 -21.39 -7.35 -6.70
C GLU A 128 -21.94 -8.48 -5.82
N ASP A 129 -21.91 -9.72 -6.31
CA ASP A 129 -22.34 -10.90 -5.56
C ASP A 129 -21.43 -11.19 -4.36
N LEU A 130 -20.11 -10.94 -4.50
CA LEU A 130 -19.17 -11.02 -3.39
C LEU A 130 -19.54 -10.05 -2.26
N VAL A 131 -19.72 -8.76 -2.59
CA VAL A 131 -20.07 -7.75 -1.59
C VAL A 131 -21.38 -8.13 -0.92
N LYS A 132 -22.41 -8.46 -1.71
CA LYS A 132 -23.71 -8.89 -1.18
C LYS A 132 -23.57 -10.08 -0.22
N MET A 133 -22.86 -11.13 -0.64
CA MET A 133 -22.66 -12.34 0.15
C MET A 133 -21.99 -12.02 1.50
N ILE A 134 -20.93 -11.22 1.49
CA ILE A 134 -20.21 -10.86 2.71
C ILE A 134 -21.09 -10.01 3.62
N THR A 135 -21.78 -9.02 3.08
CA THR A 135 -22.68 -8.15 3.88
C THR A 135 -23.88 -8.91 4.45
N ASP A 136 -24.40 -9.92 3.74
CA ASP A 136 -25.48 -10.78 4.25
C ASP A 136 -24.99 -11.66 5.43
N ILE A 137 -23.69 -11.99 5.48
CA ILE A 137 -23.08 -12.71 6.61
C ILE A 137 -22.85 -11.76 7.79
N SER A 138 -22.31 -10.57 7.52
CA SER A 138 -22.14 -9.50 8.51
C SER A 138 -21.95 -8.15 7.82
N ASP A 139 -22.76 -7.18 8.22
CA ASP A 139 -22.66 -5.76 7.85
C ASP A 139 -21.46 -5.03 8.49
N ARG A 140 -20.83 -5.67 9.49
CA ARG A 140 -19.60 -5.17 10.12
C ARG A 140 -18.37 -5.38 9.23
N CYS A 141 -18.40 -6.35 8.32
CA CYS A 141 -17.29 -6.59 7.41
C CYS A 141 -17.05 -5.38 6.48
N MET A 142 -15.79 -5.15 6.13
CA MET A 142 -15.42 -4.21 5.07
C MET A 142 -14.99 -4.96 3.83
N ILE A 143 -15.36 -4.44 2.65
CA ILE A 143 -14.86 -4.87 1.36
C ILE A 143 -14.19 -3.67 0.71
N ILE A 144 -12.93 -3.84 0.32
CA ILE A 144 -12.08 -2.78 -0.21
C ILE A 144 -11.48 -3.33 -1.53
N PRO A 145 -11.76 -2.73 -2.69
CA PRO A 145 -11.07 -3.11 -3.93
C PRO A 145 -9.57 -2.87 -3.74
N ALA A 146 -8.77 -3.92 -3.94
CA ALA A 146 -7.33 -3.88 -3.70
C ALA A 146 -6.59 -3.20 -4.86
N HIS A 147 -5.47 -2.54 -4.52
CA HIS A 147 -4.48 -1.94 -5.43
C HIS A 147 -5.06 -1.44 -6.78
N ALA A 148 -5.90 -0.40 -6.73
CA ALA A 148 -6.90 -0.05 -7.74
C ALA A 148 -6.44 0.04 -9.20
N TRP A 149 -5.15 0.26 -9.46
CA TRP A 149 -4.63 0.64 -10.76
C TRP A 149 -3.68 -0.35 -11.43
N THR A 150 -3.30 -1.45 -10.76
CA THR A 150 -2.37 -2.38 -11.43
C THR A 150 -3.03 -2.93 -12.72
N PRO A 151 -2.31 -3.04 -13.85
CA PRO A 151 -2.93 -3.25 -15.17
C PRO A 151 -3.87 -4.47 -15.27
N HIS A 152 -3.60 -5.50 -14.48
CA HIS A 152 -4.45 -6.68 -14.29
C HIS A 152 -4.88 -6.77 -12.83
N PHE A 153 -5.94 -7.54 -12.55
CA PHE A 153 -6.38 -7.85 -11.18
C PHE A 153 -6.87 -6.65 -10.35
N SER A 154 -7.06 -5.48 -10.96
CA SER A 154 -7.48 -4.27 -10.26
C SER A 154 -8.75 -3.67 -10.86
N VAL A 155 -9.51 -2.95 -10.03
CA VAL A 155 -10.81 -2.41 -10.44
C VAL A 155 -10.71 -1.39 -11.58
N PHE A 156 -9.63 -0.61 -11.69
CA PHE A 156 -9.41 0.35 -12.78
C PHE A 156 -8.26 -0.03 -13.72
N GLY A 157 -7.69 -1.23 -13.58
CA GLY A 157 -6.59 -1.71 -14.40
C GLY A 157 -6.87 -1.62 -15.89
N SER A 158 -5.88 -1.17 -16.68
CA SER A 158 -6.03 -0.87 -18.10
C SER A 158 -6.44 -2.07 -18.98
N ASN A 159 -6.16 -3.30 -18.55
CA ASN A 159 -6.44 -4.50 -19.35
C ASN A 159 -7.78 -5.18 -19.02
N SER A 160 -8.13 -5.31 -17.73
CA SER A 160 -9.33 -6.04 -17.28
C SER A 160 -10.28 -5.24 -16.39
N GLY A 161 -9.92 -4.00 -16.04
CA GLY A 161 -10.66 -3.14 -15.13
C GLY A 161 -11.85 -2.42 -15.76
N PHE A 162 -12.60 -1.74 -14.91
CA PHE A 162 -13.76 -0.93 -15.20
C PHE A 162 -13.37 0.55 -15.34
N ASN A 163 -14.32 1.38 -15.80
CA ASN A 163 -14.15 2.83 -15.85
C ASN A 163 -14.91 3.52 -14.69
N ARG A 164 -15.84 2.82 -14.05
CA ARG A 164 -16.67 3.31 -12.94
C ARG A 164 -16.84 2.19 -11.91
N LEU A 165 -16.83 2.53 -10.62
CA LEU A 165 -17.04 1.54 -9.55
C LEU A 165 -18.42 0.87 -9.62
N ILE A 166 -19.46 1.62 -9.99
CA ILE A 166 -20.82 1.10 -10.17
C ILE A 166 -20.89 0.00 -11.23
N ASP A 167 -20.03 0.00 -12.24
CA ASP A 167 -20.02 -1.05 -13.26
C ASP A 167 -19.43 -2.37 -12.72
N CYS A 168 -18.59 -2.28 -11.68
CA CYS A 168 -18.01 -3.42 -10.97
C CYS A 168 -18.99 -3.94 -9.90
N PHE A 169 -19.42 -3.06 -8.99
CA PHE A 169 -20.15 -3.42 -7.76
C PHE A 169 -21.67 -3.27 -7.86
N GLY A 170 -22.20 -2.70 -8.96
CA GLY A 170 -23.62 -2.53 -9.19
C GLY A 170 -24.35 -1.91 -7.99
N SER A 171 -25.50 -2.48 -7.63
CA SER A 171 -26.32 -2.02 -6.50
C SER A 171 -25.61 -2.06 -5.14
N GLN A 172 -24.54 -2.84 -5.02
CA GLN A 172 -23.77 -3.02 -3.79
C GLN A 172 -22.66 -1.98 -3.62
N ILE A 173 -22.49 -1.03 -4.54
CA ILE A 173 -21.51 0.07 -4.39
C ILE A 173 -21.68 0.84 -3.08
N LYS A 174 -22.90 0.95 -2.56
CA LYS A 174 -23.23 1.59 -1.28
C LYS A 174 -22.55 0.95 -0.05
N ASN A 175 -22.05 -0.27 -0.19
CA ASN A 175 -21.33 -1.03 0.84
C ASN A 175 -19.81 -1.00 0.66
N VAL A 176 -19.31 -0.29 -0.37
CA VAL A 176 -17.88 -0.13 -0.65
C VAL A 176 -17.51 1.31 -0.31
N HIS A 177 -16.90 1.49 0.87
CA HIS A 177 -16.61 2.82 1.43
C HIS A 177 -15.15 3.25 1.27
N ALA A 178 -14.27 2.32 0.92
CA ALA A 178 -12.86 2.57 0.76
C ALA A 178 -12.31 1.86 -0.47
N ILE A 179 -11.18 2.34 -0.96
CA ILE A 179 -10.40 1.72 -2.02
C ILE A 179 -8.92 1.79 -1.67
N GLU A 180 -8.19 0.72 -1.97
CA GLU A 180 -6.74 0.71 -1.80
C GLU A 180 -6.08 1.26 -3.06
N THR A 181 -5.26 2.31 -2.92
CA THR A 181 -4.53 2.91 -4.05
C THR A 181 -3.50 1.93 -4.62
N GLY A 182 -2.75 1.30 -3.72
CA GLY A 182 -1.67 0.36 -3.98
C GLY A 182 -0.45 1.01 -4.65
N LEU A 183 0.67 0.29 -4.65
CA LEU A 183 2.03 0.72 -5.03
C LEU A 183 2.23 1.43 -6.38
N SER A 184 1.23 1.39 -7.27
CA SER A 184 1.28 2.01 -8.60
C SER A 184 0.58 3.36 -8.66
N SER A 185 -0.05 3.80 -7.57
CA SER A 185 -0.68 5.11 -7.47
C SER A 185 -0.65 5.64 -6.03
N ASP A 186 -0.76 6.94 -5.87
CA ASP A 186 -0.90 7.56 -4.56
C ASP A 186 -2.25 8.32 -4.45
N PRO A 187 -2.61 8.86 -3.27
CA PRO A 187 -3.81 9.65 -3.11
C PRO A 187 -3.89 10.86 -4.05
N SER A 188 -2.76 11.50 -4.37
CA SER A 188 -2.73 12.66 -5.26
C SER A 188 -3.16 12.33 -6.69
N MET A 189 -2.77 11.16 -7.19
CA MET A 189 -3.26 10.64 -8.47
C MET A 189 -4.77 10.37 -8.42
N ASN A 190 -5.28 9.88 -7.29
CA ASN A 190 -6.67 9.48 -7.13
C ASN A 190 -7.63 10.66 -6.85
N TRP A 191 -7.15 11.77 -6.26
CA TRP A 191 -7.96 12.99 -6.07
C TRP A 191 -8.40 13.62 -7.38
N ARG A 192 -7.75 13.24 -8.49
CA ARG A 192 -8.09 13.69 -9.85
C ARG A 192 -9.39 13.10 -10.39
N LEU A 193 -10.03 12.18 -9.67
CA LEU A 193 -11.23 11.47 -10.11
C LEU A 193 -12.41 11.79 -9.18
N SER A 194 -13.34 12.64 -9.60
CA SER A 194 -14.48 13.06 -8.76
C SER A 194 -15.32 11.92 -8.21
N PHE A 195 -15.42 10.80 -8.93
CA PHE A 195 -16.17 9.63 -8.48
C PHE A 195 -15.52 8.90 -7.29
N LEU A 196 -14.28 9.26 -6.90
CA LEU A 196 -13.61 8.80 -5.69
C LEU A 196 -13.69 9.80 -4.53
N ASP A 197 -14.29 10.99 -4.73
CA ASP A 197 -14.32 12.06 -3.72
C ASP A 197 -15.06 11.64 -2.44
N THR A 198 -16.00 10.70 -2.52
CA THR A 198 -16.75 10.18 -1.37
C THR A 198 -16.20 8.85 -0.83
N ILE A 199 -15.12 8.34 -1.41
CA ILE A 199 -14.49 7.08 -1.02
C ILE A 199 -13.21 7.40 -0.21
N ALA A 200 -12.98 6.64 0.85
CA ALA A 200 -11.73 6.72 1.60
C ALA A 200 -10.60 6.03 0.80
N LEU A 201 -9.45 6.69 0.70
CA LEU A 201 -8.27 6.14 0.05
C LEU A 201 -7.39 5.49 1.11
N LEU A 202 -7.17 4.19 0.99
CA LEU A 202 -6.30 3.41 1.86
C LEU A 202 -5.00 3.07 1.15
N SER A 203 -3.94 2.92 1.93
CA SER A 203 -2.60 2.55 1.46
C SER A 203 -2.09 1.40 2.31
N ASN A 204 -1.74 0.27 1.67
CA ASN A 204 -1.30 -0.94 2.35
C ASN A 204 -0.18 -1.59 1.55
N SER A 205 0.67 -2.35 2.24
CA SER A 205 1.93 -2.80 1.66
C SER A 205 1.77 -3.87 0.57
N ASP A 206 0.71 -4.67 0.57
CA ASP A 206 0.63 -5.91 -0.23
C ASP A 206 1.94 -6.74 -0.05
N ALA A 207 2.37 -6.87 1.20
CA ALA A 207 3.69 -7.44 1.50
C ALA A 207 3.72 -8.94 1.20
N HIS A 208 4.65 -9.30 0.32
CA HIS A 208 5.02 -10.69 0.00
C HIS A 208 6.36 -11.12 0.66
N SER A 209 7.01 -10.21 1.38
CA SER A 209 8.20 -10.52 2.18
C SER A 209 8.22 -9.67 3.45
N PRO A 210 8.80 -10.16 4.56
CA PRO A 210 8.71 -9.46 5.83
C PRO A 210 9.31 -8.05 5.81
N SER A 211 10.38 -7.84 5.03
CA SER A 211 11.03 -6.53 4.87
C SER A 211 10.19 -5.48 4.14
N ASN A 212 9.19 -5.91 3.37
CA ASN A 212 8.30 -5.04 2.61
C ASN A 212 7.04 -4.64 3.38
N ILE A 213 6.80 -5.20 4.57
CA ILE A 213 5.72 -4.78 5.48
C ILE A 213 5.86 -3.28 5.73
N GLY A 214 4.75 -2.54 5.66
CA GLY A 214 4.76 -1.10 5.88
C GLY A 214 5.52 -0.27 4.85
N ARG A 215 5.76 -0.76 3.63
CA ARG A 215 6.14 0.16 2.53
C ARG A 215 5.02 1.15 2.18
N GLU A 216 3.80 0.77 2.51
CA GLU A 216 2.58 1.57 2.50
C GLU A 216 1.79 1.27 3.78
N ALA A 217 1.13 2.27 4.37
CA ALA A 217 0.36 2.11 5.60
C ALA A 217 -0.61 3.28 5.83
N ASN A 218 -1.51 3.13 6.80
CA ASN A 218 -2.52 4.12 7.18
C ASN A 218 -2.26 4.60 8.61
N VAL A 219 -2.48 5.89 8.88
CA VAL A 219 -2.27 6.45 10.22
C VAL A 219 -3.56 7.07 10.74
N PHE A 220 -4.02 6.58 11.88
CA PHE A 220 -5.26 7.00 12.52
C PHE A 220 -4.99 7.62 13.89
N ASP A 221 -5.83 8.55 14.31
CA ASP A 221 -5.96 8.97 15.71
C ASP A 221 -7.18 8.28 16.32
N VAL A 222 -6.92 7.36 17.25
CA VAL A 222 -7.95 6.59 17.94
C VAL A 222 -8.03 7.00 19.41
N LYS A 223 -9.21 6.99 20.00
CA LYS A 223 -9.41 7.38 21.40
C LYS A 223 -8.54 6.56 22.35
N ASP A 224 -8.62 5.25 22.22
CA ASP A 224 -7.85 4.25 22.96
C ASP A 224 -7.82 2.92 22.18
N TYR A 225 -7.32 1.84 22.79
CA TYR A 225 -7.20 0.54 22.13
C TYR A 225 -8.34 -0.45 22.45
N THR A 226 -9.43 -0.02 23.08
CA THR A 226 -10.49 -0.93 23.53
C THR A 226 -11.52 -1.25 22.44
N GLY A 227 -11.73 -0.32 21.50
CA GLY A 227 -12.76 -0.39 20.46
C GLY A 227 -12.23 -0.34 19.02
N LEU A 228 -10.96 -0.71 18.81
CA LEU A 228 -10.21 -0.45 17.57
C LEU A 228 -10.95 -0.83 16.29
N TYR A 229 -11.59 -2.00 16.23
CA TYR A 229 -12.29 -2.43 15.03
C TYR A 229 -13.42 -1.47 14.64
N ASN A 230 -14.34 -1.21 15.57
CA ASN A 230 -15.49 -0.35 15.29
C ASN A 230 -15.04 1.08 15.01
N GLU A 231 -14.07 1.59 15.77
CA GLU A 231 -13.56 2.95 15.61
C GLU A 231 -12.87 3.15 14.24
N ILE A 232 -11.92 2.29 13.86
CA ILE A 232 -11.20 2.42 12.59
C ILE A 232 -12.14 2.17 11.40
N THR A 233 -13.00 1.16 11.48
CA THR A 233 -13.96 0.91 10.38
C THR A 233 -14.91 2.08 10.20
N GLU A 234 -15.34 2.76 11.27
CA GLU A 234 -16.19 3.95 11.18
C GLU A 234 -15.43 5.17 10.63
N ILE A 235 -14.20 5.41 11.07
CA ILE A 235 -13.33 6.46 10.52
C ILE A 235 -13.20 6.31 9.00
N ILE A 236 -12.95 5.08 8.54
CA ILE A 236 -12.81 4.80 7.10
C ILE A 236 -14.17 4.95 6.39
N LYS A 237 -15.26 4.41 6.95
CA LYS A 237 -16.59 4.45 6.31
C LYS A 237 -17.15 5.87 6.16
N SER A 238 -16.92 6.70 7.17
CA SER A 238 -17.35 8.10 7.20
C SER A 238 -16.38 9.06 6.50
N LYS A 239 -15.19 8.58 6.12
CA LYS A 239 -14.09 9.39 5.59
C LYS A 239 -13.76 10.57 6.53
N ASP A 240 -13.64 10.27 7.81
CA ASP A 240 -13.31 11.24 8.85
C ASP A 240 -11.83 11.66 8.74
N ASP A 241 -11.59 12.83 8.16
CA ASP A 241 -10.26 13.40 7.93
C ASP A 241 -9.62 14.01 9.20
N ALA A 242 -10.39 14.17 10.27
CA ALA A 242 -9.84 14.58 11.56
C ALA A 242 -9.15 13.41 12.29
N HIS A 243 -9.65 12.18 12.09
CA HIS A 243 -9.12 10.98 12.73
C HIS A 243 -8.36 10.05 11.77
N PHE A 244 -8.56 10.15 10.45
CA PHE A 244 -7.66 9.55 9.46
C PHE A 244 -6.56 10.54 9.09
N LEU A 245 -5.47 10.51 9.84
CA LEU A 245 -4.46 11.57 9.84
C LEU A 245 -3.68 11.68 8.54
N TYR A 246 -3.24 10.55 7.99
CA TYR A 246 -2.54 10.47 6.71
C TYR A 246 -2.30 9.03 6.29
N THR A 247 -2.00 8.81 5.01
CA THR A 247 -1.36 7.59 4.52
C THR A 247 0.17 7.75 4.44
N ILE A 248 0.88 6.64 4.61
CA ILE A 248 2.30 6.50 4.34
C ILE A 248 2.40 5.83 2.97
N GLU A 249 3.06 6.48 2.03
CA GLU A 249 3.08 6.06 0.64
C GLU A 249 4.48 5.68 0.16
N PHE A 250 4.52 4.71 -0.73
CA PHE A 250 5.65 4.48 -1.61
C PHE A 250 5.64 5.52 -2.75
N PHE A 251 6.76 5.66 -3.49
CA PHE A 251 6.78 6.48 -4.70
C PHE A 251 6.24 5.67 -5.88
N PRO A 252 5.01 5.91 -6.37
CA PRO A 252 4.47 5.14 -7.50
C PRO A 252 5.33 5.25 -8.76
N GLU A 253 6.14 6.31 -8.87
CA GLU A 253 7.08 6.55 -9.95
C GLU A 253 8.19 5.49 -10.03
N GLU A 254 8.51 4.78 -8.95
CA GLU A 254 9.43 3.63 -9.02
C GLU A 254 8.82 2.43 -9.76
N GLY A 255 7.49 2.41 -9.93
CA GLY A 255 6.77 1.36 -10.63
C GLY A 255 7.25 1.19 -12.08
N LYS A 256 7.55 -0.06 -12.47
CA LYS A 256 8.04 -0.43 -13.81
C LYS A 256 7.13 -0.06 -15.00
N TYR A 257 5.89 0.32 -14.72
CA TYR A 257 4.87 0.70 -15.69
C TYR A 257 4.17 1.99 -15.25
N HIS A 258 4.90 2.93 -14.64
CA HIS A 258 4.29 4.19 -14.19
C HIS A 258 3.98 5.11 -15.37
N PHE A 259 5.00 5.48 -16.15
CA PHE A 259 4.89 6.27 -17.38
C PHE A 259 4.73 5.40 -18.63
N ASP A 260 4.38 6.04 -19.74
CA ASP A 260 4.32 5.39 -21.04
C ASP A 260 5.73 5.21 -21.60
N GLY A 261 5.98 4.03 -22.17
CA GLY A 261 7.34 3.60 -22.42
C GLY A 261 7.57 2.88 -23.74
N HIS A 262 8.78 2.99 -24.27
CA HIS A 262 9.32 2.04 -25.24
C HIS A 262 10.79 1.78 -24.91
N LYS A 263 11.02 0.71 -24.15
CA LYS A 263 12.31 0.31 -23.59
C LYS A 263 13.42 0.21 -24.62
N ASN A 264 13.10 -0.34 -25.80
CA ASN A 264 14.09 -0.51 -26.87
C ASN A 264 14.58 0.81 -27.48
N CYS A 265 13.82 1.90 -27.33
CA CYS A 265 14.24 3.23 -27.77
C CYS A 265 14.55 4.16 -26.60
N GLU A 266 14.55 3.66 -25.36
CA GLU A 266 14.75 4.44 -24.13
C GLU A 266 13.80 5.65 -24.04
N VAL A 267 12.57 5.49 -24.56
CA VAL A 267 11.54 6.52 -24.53
C VAL A 267 10.72 6.35 -23.26
N ASN A 268 10.66 7.41 -22.47
CA ASN A 268 9.87 7.53 -21.25
C ASN A 268 9.06 8.83 -21.32
N LEU A 269 7.73 8.72 -21.47
CA LEU A 269 6.86 9.86 -21.74
C LEU A 269 5.75 9.98 -20.69
N HIS A 270 5.56 11.21 -20.23
CA HIS A 270 4.35 11.59 -19.51
C HIS A 270 3.12 11.34 -20.39
N PRO A 271 1.99 10.83 -19.85
CA PRO A 271 0.83 10.47 -20.66
C PRO A 271 0.23 11.61 -21.47
N GLN A 272 0.30 12.85 -21.00
CA GLN A 272 -0.15 14.00 -21.79
C GLN A 272 0.62 14.10 -23.12
N VAL A 273 1.94 13.86 -23.11
CA VAL A 273 2.80 13.90 -24.29
C VAL A 273 2.54 12.70 -25.21
N SER A 274 2.36 11.50 -24.64
CA SER A 274 2.10 10.31 -25.43
C SER A 274 0.73 10.37 -26.12
N ILE A 275 -0.30 10.88 -25.44
CA ILE A 275 -1.65 11.08 -25.98
C ILE A 275 -1.60 12.03 -27.18
N GLU A 276 -0.92 13.17 -27.07
CA GLU A 276 -0.68 14.10 -28.19
C GLU A 276 0.07 13.41 -29.35
N GLY A 277 1.03 12.54 -29.01
CA GLY A 277 1.78 11.69 -29.94
C GLY A 277 1.00 10.48 -30.49
N ARG A 278 -0.31 10.37 -30.22
CA ARG A 278 -1.17 9.23 -30.62
C ARG A 278 -0.66 7.88 -30.12
N ASN A 279 0.00 7.87 -28.97
CA ASN A 279 0.57 6.70 -28.31
C ASN A 279 1.63 5.96 -29.14
N LEU A 280 2.35 6.70 -30.00
CA LEU A 280 3.44 6.15 -30.82
C LEU A 280 4.79 6.65 -30.33
N CYS A 281 5.78 5.76 -30.35
CA CYS A 281 7.15 6.08 -30.03
C CYS A 281 7.71 7.12 -31.03
N PRO A 282 8.24 8.27 -30.59
CA PRO A 282 8.75 9.32 -31.49
C PRO A 282 10.00 8.89 -32.27
N VAL A 283 10.68 7.81 -31.84
CA VAL A 283 11.90 7.31 -32.48
C VAL A 283 11.60 6.30 -33.59
N CYS A 284 10.73 5.32 -33.32
CA CYS A 284 10.49 4.20 -34.25
C CYS A 284 9.03 4.08 -34.72
N ASN A 285 8.13 4.95 -34.26
CA ASN A 285 6.71 5.00 -34.61
C ASN A 285 5.92 3.71 -34.29
N LYS A 286 6.47 2.82 -33.44
CA LYS A 286 5.75 1.67 -32.89
C LYS A 286 4.88 2.10 -31.69
N PRO A 287 3.83 1.34 -31.34
CA PRO A 287 3.03 1.62 -30.15
C PRO A 287 3.88 1.67 -28.87
N LEU A 288 3.58 2.61 -27.99
CA LEU A 288 4.12 2.66 -26.63
C LEU A 288 3.45 1.60 -25.75
N THR A 289 4.18 1.08 -24.77
CA THR A 289 3.60 0.39 -23.61
C THR A 289 2.94 1.43 -22.72
N ILE A 290 1.63 1.30 -22.53
CA ILE A 290 0.84 2.24 -21.73
C ILE A 290 1.04 1.99 -20.23
N GLY A 291 1.40 3.04 -19.51
CA GLY A 291 1.63 3.05 -18.07
C GLY A 291 0.36 3.25 -17.25
N VAL A 292 0.52 3.17 -15.93
CA VAL A 292 -0.55 3.34 -14.94
C VAL A 292 -1.01 4.79 -14.88
N LEU A 293 -0.09 5.76 -14.94
CA LEU A 293 -0.46 7.17 -14.92
C LEU A 293 -1.32 7.55 -16.13
N HIS A 294 -1.10 6.94 -17.29
CA HIS A 294 -1.97 7.10 -18.46
C HIS A 294 -3.40 6.67 -18.18
N ARG A 295 -3.58 5.53 -17.51
CA ARG A 295 -4.91 5.03 -17.17
C ARG A 295 -5.62 5.96 -16.18
N VAL A 296 -4.87 6.57 -15.26
CA VAL A 296 -5.38 7.64 -14.39
C VAL A 296 -5.76 8.86 -15.21
N GLU A 297 -4.89 9.33 -16.11
CA GLU A 297 -5.14 10.47 -17.01
C GLU A 297 -6.43 10.29 -17.81
N GLU A 298 -6.62 9.11 -18.41
CA GLU A 298 -7.78 8.74 -19.23
C GLU A 298 -9.10 8.84 -18.46
N LEU A 299 -9.11 8.48 -17.17
CA LEU A 299 -10.30 8.48 -16.33
C LEU A 299 -10.47 9.75 -15.50
N SER A 300 -9.43 10.59 -15.41
CA SER A 300 -9.44 11.80 -14.59
C SER A 300 -10.34 12.88 -15.18
N ASP A 301 -11.03 13.60 -14.31
CA ASP A 301 -11.85 14.76 -14.66
C ASP A 301 -11.34 16.06 -14.01
N LYS A 302 -10.20 15.97 -13.32
CA LYS A 302 -9.49 17.11 -12.72
C LYS A 302 -8.02 17.07 -13.10
N GLN A 303 -7.44 18.25 -13.16
CA GLN A 303 -6.04 18.45 -13.55
C GLN A 303 -5.08 17.80 -12.56
N GLU A 304 -3.89 17.46 -13.05
CA GLU A 304 -2.80 17.01 -12.21
C GLU A 304 -2.43 18.08 -11.17
N GLY A 305 -2.08 17.65 -9.97
CA GLY A 305 -1.83 18.54 -8.83
C GLY A 305 -3.09 19.05 -8.12
N TYR A 306 -4.30 18.65 -8.55
CA TYR A 306 -5.52 18.95 -7.81
C TYR A 306 -5.47 18.38 -6.39
N GLN A 307 -5.73 19.23 -5.40
CA GLN A 307 -5.88 18.82 -4.01
C GLN A 307 -7.36 18.84 -3.65
N LEU A 308 -7.88 17.69 -3.23
CA LEU A 308 -9.25 17.58 -2.77
C LEU A 308 -9.39 18.29 -1.41
N PRO A 309 -10.36 19.20 -1.23
CA PRO A 309 -10.63 19.80 0.08
C PRO A 309 -10.92 18.71 1.12
N ASN A 310 -10.37 18.86 2.33
CA ASN A 310 -10.55 17.89 3.42
C ASN A 310 -10.06 16.46 3.05
N ALA A 311 -9.08 16.37 2.14
CA ALA A 311 -8.46 15.09 1.85
C ALA A 311 -7.54 14.66 2.99
N VAL A 312 -7.61 13.36 3.32
CA VAL A 312 -6.58 12.69 4.09
C VAL A 312 -5.25 12.84 3.35
N PRO A 313 -4.24 13.51 3.94
CA PRO A 313 -2.97 13.75 3.26
C PRO A 313 -2.14 12.47 3.13
N CYS A 314 -1.13 12.50 2.28
CA CYS A 314 -0.19 11.40 2.10
C CYS A 314 1.25 11.84 2.41
N ARG A 315 2.07 10.94 2.95
CA ARG A 315 3.50 11.14 3.19
C ARG A 315 4.31 10.09 2.46
N LYS A 316 5.04 10.50 1.43
CA LYS A 316 5.93 9.61 0.68
C LYS A 316 7.17 9.26 1.51
N ILE A 317 7.55 7.98 1.53
CA ILE A 317 8.75 7.50 2.21
C ILE A 317 9.65 6.70 1.26
N ILE A 318 10.96 6.76 1.55
CA ILE A 318 11.95 5.81 1.05
C ILE A 318 12.25 4.86 2.22
N PRO A 319 12.16 3.53 2.04
CA PRO A 319 12.47 2.58 3.10
C PRO A 319 13.84 2.85 3.74
N LEU A 320 13.93 2.71 5.06
CA LEU A 320 15.15 3.07 5.80
C LEU A 320 16.37 2.25 5.33
N GLU A 321 16.16 0.98 4.95
CA GLU A 321 17.24 0.17 4.37
C GLU A 321 17.79 0.76 3.06
N GLU A 322 16.97 1.43 2.25
CA GLU A 322 17.42 2.10 1.01
C GLU A 322 18.14 3.41 1.30
N ILE A 323 17.64 4.19 2.25
CA ILE A 323 18.33 5.39 2.74
C ILE A 323 19.74 5.04 3.28
N ILE A 324 19.84 3.96 4.05
CA ILE A 324 21.12 3.45 4.58
C ILE A 324 22.02 2.95 3.44
N ALA A 325 21.46 2.17 2.53
CA ALA A 325 22.20 1.63 1.39
C ALA A 325 22.83 2.75 0.55
N GLU A 326 22.06 3.79 0.23
CA GLU A 326 22.57 4.97 -0.48
C GLU A 326 23.65 5.69 0.34
N ALA A 327 23.43 5.92 1.63
CA ALA A 327 24.40 6.59 2.50
C ALA A 327 25.75 5.84 2.60
N LEU A 328 25.71 4.51 2.50
CA LEU A 328 26.88 3.62 2.55
C LEU A 328 27.47 3.31 1.16
N ASN A 329 26.82 3.74 0.07
CA ASN A 329 27.14 3.30 -1.30
C ASN A 329 27.15 1.77 -1.45
N LEU A 330 26.14 1.11 -0.87
CA LEU A 330 25.95 -0.34 -0.91
C LEU A 330 24.61 -0.69 -1.54
N ASN A 331 24.44 -1.97 -1.88
CA ASN A 331 23.13 -2.49 -2.25
C ASN A 331 22.26 -2.68 -0.99
N LYS A 332 20.94 -2.46 -1.10
CA LYS A 332 19.95 -2.68 -0.02
C LYS A 332 20.10 -4.03 0.69
N GLY A 333 20.40 -5.09 -0.07
CA GLY A 333 20.57 -6.45 0.46
C GLY A 333 21.89 -6.72 1.19
N ALA A 334 22.79 -5.75 1.34
CA ALA A 334 24.07 -5.96 2.01
C ALA A 334 23.90 -6.19 3.52
N SER A 335 24.67 -7.12 4.08
CA SER A 335 24.62 -7.44 5.52
C SER A 335 24.95 -6.24 6.42
N GLN A 336 25.81 -5.34 5.93
CA GLN A 336 26.13 -4.07 6.61
C GLN A 336 24.92 -3.14 6.70
N VAL A 337 24.13 -3.02 5.62
CA VAL A 337 22.87 -2.26 5.62
C VAL A 337 21.91 -2.85 6.64
N ARG A 338 21.76 -4.18 6.65
CA ARG A 338 20.88 -4.86 7.61
C ARG A 338 21.30 -4.65 9.06
N LYS A 339 22.61 -4.71 9.33
CA LYS A 339 23.17 -4.46 10.67
C LYS A 339 22.89 -3.03 11.13
N GLU A 340 23.13 -2.05 10.27
CA GLU A 340 22.88 -0.64 10.56
C GLU A 340 21.38 -0.38 10.79
N TYR A 341 20.52 -0.95 9.94
CA TYR A 341 19.06 -0.87 10.09
C TYR A 341 18.61 -1.36 11.48
N LEU A 342 19.03 -2.56 11.87
CA LEU A 342 18.68 -3.13 13.18
C LEU A 342 19.26 -2.32 14.34
N GLY A 343 20.45 -1.75 14.18
CA GLY A 343 21.06 -0.84 15.17
C GLY A 343 20.24 0.43 15.36
N LEU A 344 19.83 1.09 14.27
CA LEU A 344 19.02 2.30 14.34
C LEU A 344 17.63 2.03 14.90
N VAL A 345 16.96 0.97 14.44
CA VAL A 345 15.66 0.54 14.99
C VAL A 345 15.78 0.22 16.48
N GLY A 346 16.83 -0.49 16.90
CA GLY A 346 17.09 -0.78 18.31
C GLY A 346 17.34 0.47 19.16
N MET A 347 17.97 1.50 18.60
CA MET A 347 18.29 2.74 19.33
C MET A 347 17.10 3.70 19.41
N PHE A 348 16.33 3.85 18.33
CA PHE A 348 15.27 4.85 18.25
C PHE A 348 13.85 4.29 18.42
N GLY A 349 13.67 2.98 18.24
CA GLY A 349 12.44 2.24 18.48
C GLY A 349 11.89 1.54 17.23
N SER A 350 11.72 2.27 16.13
CA SER A 350 11.15 1.74 14.88
C SER A 350 11.52 2.56 13.66
N GLU A 351 11.39 1.96 12.48
CA GLU A 351 11.62 2.62 11.19
C GLU A 351 10.73 3.84 11.01
N PHE A 352 9.41 3.74 11.22
CA PHE A 352 8.52 4.88 11.06
C PHE A 352 8.79 6.00 12.06
N LYS A 353 9.23 5.68 13.27
CA LYS A 353 9.66 6.72 14.21
C LYS A 353 10.88 7.47 13.67
N ILE A 354 11.87 6.74 13.14
CA ILE A 354 13.07 7.32 12.50
C ILE A 354 12.68 8.18 11.29
N LEU A 355 11.87 7.64 10.38
CA LEU A 355 11.53 8.27 9.12
C LEU A 355 10.55 9.44 9.26
N LEU A 356 9.63 9.40 10.23
CA LEU A 356 8.51 10.35 10.30
C LEU A 356 8.54 11.27 11.52
N ASP A 357 9.09 10.82 12.65
CA ASP A 357 8.86 11.50 13.95
C ASP A 357 10.10 12.14 14.57
N LEU A 358 11.28 11.54 14.41
CA LEU A 358 12.50 12.06 15.05
C LEU A 358 12.73 13.52 14.65
N ASN A 359 12.93 14.40 15.61
CA ASN A 359 13.29 15.78 15.33
C ASN A 359 14.77 15.91 14.92
N GLU A 360 15.21 17.10 14.51
CA GLU A 360 16.59 17.34 14.05
C GLU A 360 17.65 16.99 15.12
N GLN A 361 17.38 17.26 16.39
CA GLN A 361 18.28 16.98 17.52
C GLN A 361 18.40 15.47 17.80
N GLU A 362 17.34 14.71 17.53
CA GLU A 362 17.37 13.26 17.63
C GLU A 362 18.08 12.63 16.42
N LEU A 363 17.81 13.14 15.22
CA LEU A 363 18.50 12.72 13.99
C LEU A 363 20.00 12.97 14.04
N SER A 364 20.46 14.05 14.69
CA SER A 364 21.89 14.34 14.85
C SER A 364 22.63 13.33 15.74
N ARG A 365 21.92 12.43 16.43
CA ARG A 365 22.51 11.32 17.20
C ARG A 365 22.87 10.11 16.31
N ILE A 366 22.45 10.11 15.04
CA ILE A 366 22.86 9.09 14.06
C ILE A 366 24.31 9.34 13.68
N GLN A 367 25.20 8.37 13.94
CA GLN A 367 26.65 8.53 13.73
C GLN A 367 26.99 8.84 12.27
N ASN A 368 26.33 8.17 11.32
CA ASN A 368 26.49 8.49 9.90
C ASN A 368 25.53 9.61 9.48
N MET A 369 26.04 10.85 9.48
CA MET A 369 25.26 12.03 9.13
C MET A 369 24.64 11.98 7.73
N LYS A 370 25.15 11.17 6.79
CA LYS A 370 24.51 11.00 5.47
C LYS A 370 23.11 10.38 5.59
N ILE A 371 22.91 9.45 6.53
CA ILE A 371 21.60 8.84 6.80
C ILE A 371 20.61 9.92 7.27
N ALA A 372 21.01 10.72 8.27
CA ALA A 372 20.18 11.80 8.80
C ALA A 372 19.82 12.84 7.71
N ARG A 373 20.80 13.25 6.89
CA ARG A 373 20.56 14.18 5.77
C ARG A 373 19.60 13.59 4.74
N ASN A 374 19.77 12.32 4.38
CA ASN A 374 18.90 11.64 3.43
C ASN A 374 17.44 11.54 3.94
N ILE A 375 17.24 11.29 5.25
CA ILE A 375 15.90 11.32 5.87
C ILE A 375 15.27 12.71 5.72
N ILE A 376 16.03 13.79 5.97
CA ILE A 376 15.52 15.16 5.85
C ILE A 376 15.16 15.49 4.39
N LYS A 377 16.00 15.09 3.43
CA LYS A 377 15.71 15.25 2.00
C LYS A 377 14.42 14.52 1.59
N MET A 378 14.25 13.27 2.03
CA MET A 378 13.02 12.51 1.82
C MET A 378 11.80 13.25 2.40
N ARG A 379 11.86 13.69 3.67
CA ARG A 379 10.75 14.39 4.35
C ARG A 379 10.35 15.71 3.67
N THR A 380 11.31 16.38 3.06
CA THR A 380 11.09 17.68 2.38
C THR A 380 10.76 17.52 0.90
N GLY A 381 10.71 16.27 0.38
CA GLY A 381 10.52 16.00 -1.05
C GLY A 381 11.70 16.42 -1.92
N ALA A 382 12.87 16.72 -1.32
CA ALA A 382 14.08 17.12 -2.02
C ALA A 382 14.81 15.88 -2.62
N VAL A 383 14.10 15.13 -3.45
CA VAL A 383 14.58 13.94 -4.15
C VAL A 383 14.33 14.11 -5.66
N ALA A 384 15.24 13.59 -6.48
CA ALA A 384 15.03 13.53 -7.92
C ALA A 384 14.34 12.22 -8.29
N ILE A 385 13.39 12.28 -9.22
CA ILE A 385 12.55 11.16 -9.61
C ILE A 385 12.78 10.89 -11.08
N VAL A 386 13.16 9.65 -11.41
CA VAL A 386 13.16 9.14 -12.78
C VAL A 386 12.07 8.07 -12.85
N PRO A 387 10.92 8.36 -13.47
CA PRO A 387 9.80 7.42 -13.50
C PRO A 387 10.11 6.14 -14.26
N GLY A 388 9.59 5.02 -13.79
CA GLY A 388 9.67 3.72 -14.47
C GLY A 388 8.72 3.63 -15.66
N TYR A 389 9.09 2.81 -16.64
CA TYR A 389 8.38 2.66 -17.90
C TYR A 389 8.71 1.32 -18.56
N ASP A 390 7.76 0.72 -19.30
CA ASP A 390 7.96 -0.48 -20.14
C ASP A 390 8.83 -1.60 -19.51
N GLY A 391 8.59 -1.90 -18.24
CA GLY A 391 9.29 -2.97 -17.50
C GLY A 391 10.62 -2.54 -16.87
N VAL A 392 11.03 -1.28 -17.02
CA VAL A 392 12.17 -0.65 -16.35
C VAL A 392 11.67 0.04 -15.09
N TYR A 393 12.21 -0.34 -13.92
CA TYR A 393 11.89 0.33 -12.65
C TYR A 393 12.34 1.79 -12.69
N GLY A 394 11.55 2.64 -12.06
CA GLY A 394 11.96 4.01 -11.80
C GLY A 394 13.04 4.06 -10.72
N THR A 395 13.53 5.26 -10.45
CA THR A 395 14.56 5.48 -9.44
C THR A 395 14.31 6.79 -8.71
N ILE A 396 14.35 6.73 -7.39
CA ILE A 396 14.37 7.89 -6.51
C ILE A 396 15.82 8.13 -6.10
N ILE A 397 16.31 9.33 -6.36
CA ILE A 397 17.70 9.72 -6.13
C ILE A 397 17.72 10.78 -5.02
N ILE A 398 18.28 10.44 -3.86
CA ILE A 398 18.34 11.36 -2.71
C ILE A 398 19.52 12.33 -2.85
N ASN A 399 20.68 11.85 -3.28
CA ASN A 399 21.85 12.69 -3.52
C ASN A 399 21.97 13.09 -4.99
N ASN A 400 21.29 14.19 -5.33
CA ASN A 400 21.52 14.88 -6.59
C ASN A 400 22.76 15.79 -6.44
N SER A 401 23.77 15.62 -7.30
CA SER A 401 24.98 16.48 -7.30
C SER A 401 24.72 17.90 -7.82
N GLU A 402 23.47 18.21 -8.20
CA GLU A 402 23.07 19.46 -8.86
C GLU A 402 22.28 20.45 -7.98
N THR A 403 21.98 20.16 -6.71
CA THR A 403 21.34 21.17 -5.83
C THR A 403 22.37 22.03 -5.12
N ALA A 404 22.69 23.19 -5.72
CA ALA A 404 23.60 24.21 -5.21
C ALA A 404 23.08 24.99 -3.96
N ASN A 405 22.16 24.42 -3.18
CA ASN A 405 21.69 25.00 -1.93
C ASN A 405 21.39 23.85 -0.95
N ASP A 406 22.42 23.42 -0.22
CA ASP A 406 22.27 22.46 0.88
C ASP A 406 21.49 23.11 2.03
N PRO A 407 20.26 22.67 2.35
CA PRO A 407 19.49 23.21 3.48
C PRO A 407 20.14 22.92 4.84
N LEU A 408 21.19 22.09 4.88
CA LEU A 408 21.75 21.47 6.10
C LEU A 408 23.13 21.99 6.49
N ALA A 409 23.56 23.15 5.98
CA ALA A 409 24.75 23.86 6.47
C ALA A 409 24.72 24.14 8.00
N LYS A 410 23.53 24.07 8.63
CA LYS A 410 23.36 24.22 10.09
C LYS A 410 23.73 22.97 10.91
N LEU A 411 23.62 21.75 10.38
CA LEU A 411 23.96 20.54 11.14
C LEU A 411 25.49 20.41 11.36
N GLU A 412 26.31 20.93 10.46
CA GLU A 412 27.77 20.94 10.60
C GLU A 412 28.26 21.88 11.71
N GLN A 413 27.44 22.85 12.15
CA GLN A 413 27.79 23.75 13.25
C GLN A 413 27.50 23.17 14.63
N LEU A 414 26.69 22.11 14.73
CA LEU A 414 26.31 21.48 16.00
C LEU A 414 27.18 20.26 16.36
N SER A 415 28.03 19.78 15.44
CA SER A 415 28.97 18.66 15.70
C SER A 415 30.30 19.10 16.30
N PHE A 416 30.46 20.39 16.63
CA PHE A 416 31.69 20.97 17.21
C PHE A 416 31.59 21.37 18.69
N PHE A 417 30.54 20.93 19.41
CA PHE A 417 30.41 21.13 20.86
C PHE A 417 30.02 19.85 21.60
#